data_AF-A0A6G3SCM5-F1
#
_entry.id   AF-A0A6G3SCM5-F1
#
_cell.length_a   1.000
_cell.length_b   1.000
_cell.length_c   1.000
_cell.angle_alpha   90.00
_cell.angle_beta   90.00
_cell.angle_gamma   90.00
#
_symmetry.space_group_name_H-M   'P 1'
#
loop_
_entity.id
_entity.type
_entity.pdbx_description
1 polymer ?
#
loop_
_entity_poly.entity_id
_entity_poly.type
_entity_poly.pdbx_seq_one_letter_code
_entity_poly.pdbx_strand_id
1 'polypeptide(L)' 'FFRDRVDDAQALRCRVVLLRDRPAGGLSAAPAARELALSHDTALSELEPEEGTELESLAELIAVTDFAAVYLGLAATA' A
#
# COMPACT_ATOMS: atom_id res chain seq x y z
N PHE A 1 -21.11 27.45 -12.00
CA PHE A 1 -20.57 28.11 -10.79
C PHE A 1 -19.34 27.34 -10.33
N PHE A 2 -18.14 27.89 -10.51
CA PHE A 2 -16.92 27.34 -9.94
C PHE A 2 -16.89 27.74 -8.46
N ARG A 3 -16.86 26.76 -7.56
CA ARG A 3 -16.49 27.02 -6.16
C ARG A 3 -14.97 27.05 -6.12
N ASP A 4 -14.43 28.18 -5.71
CA ASP A 4 -13.05 28.27 -5.27
C ASP A 4 -12.92 27.39 -4.02
N ARG A 5 -12.30 26.22 -4.20
CA ARG A 5 -12.07 25.21 -3.15
C ARG A 5 -10.59 25.13 -2.78
N VAL A 6 -9.82 26.16 -3.12
CA VAL A 6 -8.37 26.16 -2.89
C VAL A 6 -8.04 26.01 -1.41
N ASP A 7 -8.93 26.49 -0.53
CA ASP A 7 -8.79 26.42 0.92
C ASP A 7 -9.49 25.20 1.57
N ASP A 8 -10.23 24.39 0.80
CA ASP A 8 -10.89 23.19 1.35
C ASP A 8 -9.85 22.08 1.55
N ALA A 9 -9.78 21.52 2.76
CA ALA A 9 -8.92 20.38 3.03
C ALA A 9 -9.24 19.20 2.10
N GLN A 10 -8.23 18.67 1.43
CA GLN A 10 -8.41 17.58 0.50
C GLN A 10 -8.92 16.33 1.23
N ALA A 11 -9.99 15.71 0.71
CA ALA A 11 -10.54 14.50 1.28
C ALA A 11 -9.50 13.36 1.25
N LEU A 12 -9.25 12.74 2.40
CA LEU A 12 -8.38 11.58 2.52
C LEU A 12 -8.96 10.40 1.73
N ARG A 13 -8.13 9.77 0.90
CA ARG A 13 -8.50 8.58 0.13
C ARG A 13 -7.78 7.38 0.69
N CYS A 14 -8.53 6.43 1.23
CA CYS A 14 -7.94 5.18 1.71
C CYS A 14 -7.37 4.38 0.53
N ARG A 15 -6.18 3.81 0.73
CA ARG A 15 -5.55 2.85 -0.20
C ARG A 15 -4.98 1.70 0.60
N VAL A 16 -5.33 0.47 0.20
CA VAL A 16 -4.74 -0.75 0.76
C VAL A 16 -3.48 -1.09 -0.03
N VAL A 17 -2.39 -1.39 0.68
CA VAL A 17 -1.16 -1.93 0.09
C VAL A 17 -0.92 -3.31 0.69
N LEU A 18 -1.01 -4.33 -0.16
CA LEU A 18 -0.78 -5.71 0.23
C LEU A 18 0.70 -6.05 -0.01
N LEU A 19 1.43 -6.31 1.07
CA LEU A 19 2.81 -6.78 1.01
C LEU A 19 2.78 -8.29 0.81
N ARG A 20 3.31 -8.74 -0.31
CA ARG A 20 3.23 -10.13 -0.73
C ARG A 20 4.46 -10.86 -0.25
N ASP A 21 4.26 -11.67 0.78
CA ASP A 21 5.18 -12.76 1.06
C ASP A 21 4.83 -13.92 0.11
N ARG A 22 5.84 -14.68 -0.32
CA ARG A 22 5.69 -15.84 -1.22
C ARG A 22 5.81 -17.11 -0.34
N PRO A 23 4.81 -17.44 0.50
CA PRO A 23 4.96 -18.49 1.50
C PRO A 23 5.16 -19.85 0.85
N ALA A 24 6.17 -20.58 1.31
CA ALA A 24 6.50 -21.94 0.83
C ALA A 24 5.36 -22.97 1.02
N GLY A 25 4.31 -22.64 1.78
CA GLY A 25 3.20 -23.54 2.17
C GLY A 25 1.81 -23.24 1.59
N GLY A 26 1.68 -22.29 0.66
CA GLY A 26 0.47 -22.14 -0.18
C GLY A 26 -0.79 -21.52 0.45
N LEU A 27 -0.81 -21.26 1.76
CA LEU A 27 -1.89 -20.49 2.39
C LEU A 27 -1.51 -19.00 2.46
N SER A 28 -2.32 -18.15 1.84
CA SER A 28 -2.15 -16.70 1.85
C SER A 28 -3.49 -16.01 2.10
N ALA A 29 -3.46 -14.94 2.91
CA ALA A 29 -4.62 -14.07 3.12
C ALA A 29 -4.88 -13.14 1.93
N ALA A 30 -3.98 -13.10 0.95
CA ALA A 30 -4.05 -12.18 -0.18
C ALA A 30 -5.38 -12.22 -0.95
N PRO A 31 -5.95 -13.38 -1.30
CA PRO A 31 -7.23 -13.41 -2.00
C PRO A 31 -8.37 -12.77 -1.19
N ALA A 32 -8.47 -13.10 0.10
CA ALA A 32 -9.49 -12.56 0.99
C ALA A 32 -9.32 -11.05 1.22
N ALA A 33 -8.09 -10.56 1.34
CA ALA A 33 -7.80 -9.15 1.47
C ALA A 33 -8.22 -8.35 0.22
N ARG A 34 -8.01 -8.90 -0.98
CA ARG A 34 -8.45 -8.27 -2.24
C ARG A 34 -9.97 -8.21 -2.34
N GLU A 35 -10.65 -9.31 -2.01
CA GLU A 35 -12.11 -9.35 -2.01
C GLU A 35 -12.70 -8.32 -1.04
N LEU A 36 -12.11 -8.17 0.15
CA LEU A 36 -12.52 -7.17 1.12
C LEU A 36 -12.27 -5.73 0.62
N ALA A 37 -11.12 -5.45 0.00
CA ALA A 37 -10.87 -4.12 -0.55
C ALA A 37 -11.87 -3.76 -1.65
N LEU A 38 -12.18 -4.71 -2.54
CA LEU A 38 -13.15 -4.55 -3.61
C LEU A 38 -14.58 -4.33 -3.08
N SER A 39 -15.01 -5.09 -2.07
CA SER A 39 -16.35 -4.93 -1.49
C SER A 39 -16.55 -3.58 -0.80
N HIS A 40 -15.46 -2.92 -0.42
CA HIS A 40 -15.45 -1.58 0.18
C HIS A 40 -15.06 -0.46 -0.81
N ASP A 41 -15.01 -0.73 -2.13
CA ASP A 41 -14.60 0.21 -3.18
C ASP A 41 -13.27 0.94 -2.85
N THR A 42 -12.37 0.22 -2.18
CA THR A 42 -11.08 0.77 -1.73
C THR A 42 -9.99 0.34 -2.69
N ALA A 43 -9.25 1.33 -3.20
CA ALA A 43 -8.16 1.06 -4.13
C ALA A 43 -7.06 0.19 -3.49
N LEU A 44 -6.55 -0.78 -4.24
CA LEU A 44 -5.56 -1.76 -3.79
C LEU A 44 -4.32 -1.75 -4.67
N SER A 45 -3.15 -1.86 -4.05
CA SER A 45 -1.85 -2.15 -4.68
C SER A 45 -1.26 -3.41 -4.07
N GLU A 46 -0.56 -4.22 -4.86
CA GLU A 46 0.23 -5.35 -4.37
C GLU A 46 1.72 -5.04 -4.58
N LEU A 47 2.53 -5.27 -3.56
CA LEU A 47 3.99 -5.14 -3.62
C LEU A 47 4.59 -6.53 -3.47
N GLU A 48 5.22 -7.02 -4.54
CA GLU A 48 5.91 -8.31 -4.57
C GLU A 48 7.42 -8.05 -4.57
N PRO A 49 8.19 -8.70 -3.67
CA PRO A 49 9.64 -8.61 -3.69
C PRO A 49 10.19 -9.40 -4.88
N GLU A 50 11.39 -9.01 -5.29
CA GLU A 50 12.16 -9.75 -6.29
C GLU A 50 12.52 -11.16 -5.77
N GLU A 51 12.94 -12.04 -6.69
CA GLU A 51 13.38 -13.38 -6.32
C GLU A 51 14.64 -13.34 -5.45
N GLY A 52 14.57 -14.02 -4.30
CA GLY A 52 15.67 -14.09 -3.34
C GLY A 52 15.36 -15.05 -2.20
N THR A 53 16.23 -15.03 -1.19
CA THR A 53 15.99 -15.69 0.09
C THR A 53 14.87 -14.98 0.87
N GLU A 54 14.26 -15.68 1.84
CA GLU A 54 13.22 -15.10 2.70
C GLU A 54 13.67 -13.79 3.38
N LEU A 55 14.94 -13.73 3.80
CA LEU A 55 15.50 -12.54 4.43
C LEU A 55 15.68 -11.38 3.44
N GLU A 56 16.11 -11.66 2.21
CA GLU A 56 16.23 -10.64 1.16
C GLU A 56 14.86 -10.09 0.78
N SER A 57 13.86 -10.95 0.58
CA SER A 57 12.49 -10.54 0.30
C SER A 57 11.90 -9.68 1.42
N LEU A 58 12.10 -10.06 2.69
CA LEU A 58 11.65 -9.26 3.83
C LEU A 58 12.37 -7.90 3.89
N ALA A 59 13.69 -7.90 3.70
CA ALA A 59 14.49 -6.67 3.73
C ALA A 59 14.06 -5.69 2.63
N GLU A 60 13.74 -6.18 1.44
CA GLU A 60 13.23 -5.36 0.33
C GLU A 60 11.88 -4.72 0.66
N LEU A 61 10.92 -5.51 1.14
CA LEU A 61 9.59 -5.01 1.52
C LEU A 61 9.68 -3.93 2.62
N ILE A 62 10.56 -4.13 3.60
CA ILE A 62 10.83 -3.12 4.64
C ILE A 62 11.46 -1.87 4.04
N ALA A 63 12.50 -2.01 3.20
CA ALA A 63 13.20 -0.87 2.61
C ALA A 63 12.27 0.02 1.77
N VAL A 64 11.42 -0.59 0.94
CA VAL A 64 10.46 0.16 0.10
C VAL A 64 9.41 0.87 0.95
N THR A 65 8.88 0.22 1.98
CA THR A 65 7.83 0.81 2.83
C THR A 65 8.37 1.89 3.77
N ASP A 66 9.60 1.75 4.28
CA ASP A 66 10.26 2.78 5.07
C ASP A 66 10.52 4.05 4.24
N PHE A 67 11.04 3.88 3.03
CA PHE A 67 11.23 5.00 2.10
C PHE A 67 9.88 5.66 1.75
N ALA A 68 8.84 4.88 1.46
CA ALA A 68 7.51 5.41 1.19
C ALA A 68 6.94 6.21 2.37
N ALA A 69 7.16 5.76 3.61
CA ALA A 69 6.72 6.46 4.81
C ALA A 69 7.34 7.86 4.92
N VAL A 70 8.63 8.00 4.59
CA VAL A 70 9.31 9.32 4.54
C VAL A 70 8.66 10.24 3.51
N TYR A 71 8.43 9.76 2.29
CA TYR A 71 7.81 10.58 1.24
C TYR A 71 6.36 10.96 1.56
N LEU A 72 5.59 10.03 2.14
CA LEU A 72 4.24 10.32 2.61
C LEU A 72 4.26 11.38 3.73
N GLY A 73 5.23 11.31 4.65
CA GLY A 73 5.43 12.33 5.68
C GLY A 73 5.73 13.71 5.09
N LEU A 74 6.67 13.78 4.14
CA LEU A 74 7.01 15.03 3.45
C LEU A 74 5.79 15.60 2.69
N ALA A 75 5.06 14.76 1.97
CA ALA A 75 3.87 15.16 1.21
C ALA A 75 2.70 15.57 2.11
N ALA A 76 2.58 15.00 3.32
CA ALA A 76 1.53 15.36 4.27
C ALA A 76 1.78 16.70 5.00
N THR A 77 3.01 17.19 4.99
CA THR A 77 3.39 18.50 5.55
C THR A 77 3.45 19.62 4.52
N ALA A 78 3.40 19.29 3.23
CA ALA A 78 3.41 20.24 2.11
C ALA A 78 1.99 20.76 1.83
#